data_AF-A0A7C7QU76-F1
#
_entry.id   AF-A0A7C7QU76-F1
#
_cell.length_a   1.000
_cell.length_b   1.000
_cell.length_c   1.000
_cell.angle_alpha   90.00
_cell.angle_beta   90.00
_cell.angle_gamma   90.00
#
_symmetry.space_group_name_H-M   'P 1'
#
loop_
_entity.id
_entity.type
_entity.pdbx_description
1 polymer ?
#
loop_
_entity_poly.entity_id
_entity_poly.type
_entity_poly.pdbx_seq_one_letter_code
_entity_poly.pdbx_strand_id
1 'polypeptide(L)'
;MKKTFLGLAFVLPIFATPSEELMKKGYEVFKRSCSACHVEYMSHKEMRQVRMKVMKGEKPPIQAPPMNMVALRVKYFYPEEDEFTEFVKDYITEPMREKGVCMPMAFKLFGVMPPIGKALSEEEKEAVAYWIYHRYKGSWEEMMKKFNKHGRGMHGHGKSIMERPALQRKD
;
A
#
# COMPACT_ATOMS: atom_id res chain seq x y z
N MET A 1 -54.59 -39.65 -8.41
CA MET A 1 -54.28 -38.41 -7.65
C MET A 1 -52.81 -38.08 -7.84
N LYS A 2 -52.46 -37.10 -8.68
CA LYS A 2 -51.09 -36.63 -8.87
C LYS A 2 -50.96 -35.27 -8.20
N LYS A 3 -50.26 -35.20 -7.07
CA LYS A 3 -49.97 -33.95 -6.36
C LYS A 3 -48.70 -33.35 -6.97
N THR A 4 -48.86 -32.34 -7.82
CA THR A 4 -47.76 -31.51 -8.32
C THR A 4 -47.37 -30.52 -7.23
N PHE A 5 -46.20 -30.73 -6.63
CA PHE A 5 -45.56 -29.75 -5.75
C PHE A 5 -44.84 -28.73 -6.64
N LEU A 6 -45.38 -27.52 -6.73
CA LEU A 6 -44.76 -26.39 -7.42
C LEU A 6 -43.81 -25.70 -6.42
N GLY A 7 -42.52 -26.03 -6.49
CA GLY A 7 -41.49 -25.41 -5.66
C GLY A 7 -41.16 -24.01 -6.16
N LEU A 8 -41.52 -22.98 -5.40
CA LEU A 8 -41.12 -21.60 -5.64
C LEU A 8 -39.65 -21.44 -5.23
N ALA A 9 -38.73 -21.38 -6.18
CA ALA A 9 -37.32 -21.09 -5.92
C ALA A 9 -37.17 -19.60 -5.57
N PHE A 10 -37.00 -19.31 -4.28
CA PHE A 10 -36.73 -17.95 -3.79
C PHE A 10 -35.27 -17.60 -4.09
N VAL A 11 -35.02 -16.94 -5.22
CA VAL A 11 -33.70 -16.41 -5.57
C VAL A 11 -33.49 -15.13 -4.77
N LEU A 12 -32.71 -15.21 -3.69
CA LEU A 12 -32.30 -14.03 -2.93
C LEU A 12 -31.35 -13.18 -3.79
N PRO A 13 -31.64 -11.87 -3.99
CA PRO A 13 -30.71 -10.99 -4.67
C PRO A 13 -29.42 -10.85 -3.86
N ILE A 14 -28.30 -11.12 -4.51
CA ILE A 14 -26.95 -10.90 -3.96
C ILE A 14 -26.72 -9.39 -3.96
N PHE A 15 -27.04 -8.72 -2.85
CA PHE A 15 -26.62 -7.34 -2.64
C PHE A 15 -25.12 -7.35 -2.29
N ALA A 16 -24.31 -6.64 -3.09
CA ALA A 16 -22.90 -6.44 -2.80
C ALA A 16 -22.75 -5.79 -1.43
N THR A 17 -21.84 -6.30 -0.61
CA THR A 17 -21.60 -5.74 0.72
C THR A 17 -20.88 -4.39 0.59
N PRO A 18 -21.12 -3.42 1.50
CA PRO A 18 -20.44 -2.13 1.47
C PRO A 18 -18.90 -2.24 1.38
N SER A 19 -18.31 -3.27 2.01
CA SER A 19 -16.88 -3.56 1.92
C SER A 19 -16.40 -3.98 0.53
N GLU A 20 -17.23 -4.71 -0.23
CA GLU A 20 -16.89 -5.15 -1.58
C GLU A 20 -16.93 -3.98 -2.57
N GLU A 21 -17.93 -3.11 -2.45
CA GLU A 21 -18.03 -1.88 -3.23
C GLU A 21 -16.83 -0.95 -2.96
N LEU A 22 -16.46 -0.79 -1.68
CA LEU A 22 -15.31 0.02 -1.28
C LEU A 22 -13.98 -0.56 -1.82
N MET A 23 -13.79 -1.88 -1.76
CA MET A 23 -12.63 -2.55 -2.38
C MET A 23 -12.57 -2.29 -3.89
N LYS A 24 -13.71 -2.39 -4.58
CA LYS A 24 -13.77 -2.18 -6.03
C LYS A 24 -13.44 -0.73 -6.39
N LYS A 25 -14.10 0.25 -5.76
CA LYS A 25 -13.84 1.68 -5.95
C LYS A 25 -12.38 2.01 -5.65
N GLY A 26 -11.84 1.49 -4.55
CA GLY A 26 -10.46 1.71 -4.16
C GLY A 26 -9.45 1.17 -5.18
N TYR A 27 -9.71 0.00 -5.76
CA TYR A 27 -8.88 -0.54 -6.83
C TYR A 27 -8.94 0.30 -8.10
N GLU A 28 -10.13 0.79 -8.48
CA GLU A 28 -10.31 1.68 -9.64
C GLU A 28 -9.52 2.98 -9.47
N VAL A 29 -9.57 3.60 -8.28
CA VAL A 29 -8.77 4.78 -7.94
C VAL A 29 -7.27 4.45 -7.99
N PHE A 30 -6.84 3.32 -7.43
CA PHE A 30 -5.44 2.89 -7.49
C PHE A 30 -4.96 2.77 -8.95
N LYS A 31 -5.73 2.09 -9.81
CA LYS A 31 -5.40 1.90 -11.22
C LYS A 31 -5.32 3.23 -11.95
N ARG A 32 -6.27 4.13 -11.73
CA ARG A 32 -6.34 5.42 -12.43
C ARG A 32 -5.24 6.38 -11.98
N SER A 33 -4.93 6.43 -10.68
CA SER A 33 -4.15 7.53 -10.10
C SER A 33 -2.80 7.08 -9.52
N CYS A 34 -2.74 5.94 -8.84
CA CYS A 34 -1.53 5.49 -8.14
C CYS A 34 -0.60 4.66 -9.05
N SER A 35 -1.20 3.88 -9.95
CA SER A 35 -0.47 2.93 -10.81
C SER A 35 0.39 3.59 -11.90
N ALA A 36 0.24 4.90 -12.10
CA ALA A 36 1.10 5.70 -12.96
C ALA A 36 2.58 5.69 -12.51
N CYS A 37 2.82 5.55 -11.20
CA CYS A 37 4.17 5.51 -10.64
C CYS A 37 4.45 4.24 -9.82
N HIS A 38 3.46 3.76 -9.06
CA HIS A 38 3.62 2.59 -8.21
C HIS A 38 3.22 1.32 -8.96
N VAL A 39 4.16 0.40 -9.14
CA VAL A 39 3.79 -0.96 -9.54
C VAL A 39 2.95 -1.60 -8.42
N GLU A 40 1.85 -2.25 -8.79
CA GLU A 40 0.91 -2.83 -7.82
C GLU A 40 1.59 -3.86 -6.92
N TYR A 41 2.41 -4.72 -7.52
CA TYR A 41 3.08 -5.77 -6.81
C TYR A 41 4.46 -6.00 -7.40
N MET A 42 5.45 -6.16 -6.53
CA MET A 42 6.77 -6.65 -6.90
C MET A 42 7.21 -7.73 -5.91
N SER A 43 7.67 -8.86 -6.43
CA SER A 43 8.21 -9.96 -5.64
C SER A 43 9.58 -9.60 -5.03
N HIS A 44 10.01 -10.37 -4.02
CA HIS A 44 11.34 -10.22 -3.44
C HIS A 44 12.46 -10.44 -4.48
N LYS A 45 12.23 -11.29 -5.49
CA LYS A 45 13.22 -11.62 -6.53
C LYS A 45 13.42 -10.43 -7.46
N GLU A 46 12.33 -9.83 -7.92
CA GLU A 46 12.34 -8.63 -8.76
C GLU A 46 12.95 -7.45 -8.00
N MET A 47 12.56 -7.24 -6.74
CA MET A 47 13.16 -6.19 -5.90
C MET A 47 14.66 -6.38 -5.67
N ARG A 48 15.13 -7.64 -5.56
CA ARG A 48 16.56 -7.92 -5.50
C ARG A 48 17.26 -7.50 -6.79
N GLN A 49 16.65 -7.73 -7.96
CA GLN A 49 17.21 -7.28 -9.24
C GLN A 49 17.28 -5.75 -9.31
N VAL A 50 16.24 -5.03 -8.86
CA VAL A 50 16.25 -3.57 -8.73
C VAL A 50 17.40 -3.10 -7.83
N ARG A 51 17.56 -3.72 -6.65
CA ARG A 51 18.66 -3.40 -5.73
C ARG A 51 20.03 -3.62 -6.37
N MET A 52 20.22 -4.71 -7.12
CA MET A 52 21.49 -4.98 -7.79
C MET A 52 21.83 -3.92 -8.85
N LYS A 53 20.84 -3.41 -9.60
CA LYS A 53 21.04 -2.30 -10.54
C LYS A 53 21.46 -1.02 -9.83
N VAL A 54 20.76 -0.66 -8.75
CA VAL A 54 21.11 0.50 -7.92
C VAL A 54 22.52 0.39 -7.33
N MET A 55 22.92 -0.80 -6.87
CA MET A 55 24.28 -1.04 -6.36
C MET A 55 25.37 -0.91 -7.44
N LYS A 56 25.02 -1.08 -8.72
CA LYS A 56 25.93 -0.83 -9.85
C LYS A 56 25.95 0.63 -10.30
N GLY A 57 25.23 1.53 -9.60
CA GLY A 57 25.12 2.94 -9.96
C GLY A 57 24.04 3.24 -11.01
N GLU A 58 23.25 2.25 -11.42
CA GLU A 58 22.13 2.47 -12.33
C GLU A 58 20.91 3.07 -11.58
N LYS A 59 20.04 3.78 -12.31
CA LYS A 59 18.76 4.21 -11.76
C LYS A 59 17.81 3.01 -11.59
N PRO A 60 16.92 3.00 -10.58
CA PRO A 60 15.86 2.00 -10.49
C PRO A 60 15.00 2.02 -11.77
N PRO A 61 14.60 0.86 -12.33
CA PRO A 61 13.74 0.78 -13.51
C PRO A 61 12.26 1.02 -13.18
N ILE A 62 11.97 1.72 -12.08
CA ILE A 62 10.62 2.05 -11.58
C ILE A 62 10.65 3.49 -11.06
N GLN A 63 9.50 4.17 -11.12
CA GLN A 63 9.40 5.59 -10.75
C GLN A 63 9.15 5.80 -9.27
N ALA A 64 8.54 4.82 -8.59
CA ALA A 64 8.25 4.85 -7.17
C ALA A 64 8.43 3.45 -6.55
N PRO A 65 8.51 3.33 -5.21
CA PRO A 65 8.55 2.04 -4.55
C PRO A 65 7.30 1.19 -4.87
N PRO A 66 7.41 -0.15 -4.98
CA PRO A 66 6.24 -1.00 -5.20
C PRO A 66 5.18 -0.84 -4.10
N MET A 67 3.90 -0.80 -4.48
CA MET A 67 2.81 -0.51 -3.54
C MET A 67 2.69 -1.58 -2.44
N ASN A 68 2.94 -2.85 -2.75
CA ASN A 68 2.98 -3.90 -1.74
C ASN A 68 4.03 -3.66 -0.65
N MET A 69 5.17 -3.03 -0.97
CA MET A 69 6.18 -2.66 0.03
C MET A 69 5.78 -1.42 0.83
N VAL A 70 5.23 -0.42 0.15
CA VAL A 70 4.72 0.80 0.81
C VAL A 70 3.63 0.43 1.81
N ALA A 71 2.65 -0.39 1.41
CA ALA A 71 1.55 -0.82 2.25
C ALA A 71 2.04 -1.52 3.53
N LEU A 72 2.92 -2.52 3.41
CA LEU A 72 3.45 -3.21 4.60
C LEU A 72 4.29 -2.27 5.47
N ARG A 73 5.01 -1.33 4.86
CA ARG A 73 5.78 -0.34 5.59
C ARG A 73 4.88 0.61 6.39
N VAL A 74 3.82 1.11 5.79
CA VAL A 74 2.86 2.00 6.46
C VAL A 74 2.15 1.26 7.59
N LYS A 75 1.70 0.02 7.35
CA LYS A 75 1.09 -0.85 8.38
C LYS A 75 1.99 -1.11 9.59
N TYR A 76 3.30 -1.18 9.38
CA TYR A 76 4.24 -1.33 10.50
C TYR A 76 4.18 -0.13 11.48
N PHE A 77 3.88 1.07 10.98
CA PHE A 77 3.73 2.27 11.80
C PHE A 77 2.29 2.50 12.25
N TYR A 78 1.32 2.19 11.40
CA TYR A 78 -0.11 2.37 11.61
C TYR A 78 -0.82 1.04 11.36
N PRO A 79 -0.81 0.13 12.35
CA PRO A 79 -1.33 -1.23 12.19
C PRO A 79 -2.87 -1.25 12.15
N GLU A 80 -3.51 -0.28 12.79
CA GLU A 80 -4.96 -0.13 12.79
C GLU A 80 -5.43 0.53 11.49
N GLU A 81 -6.54 0.05 10.96
CA GLU A 81 -7.09 0.49 9.67
C GLU A 81 -7.41 1.99 9.64
N ASP A 82 -7.98 2.51 10.73
CA ASP A 82 -8.34 3.93 10.84
C ASP A 82 -7.09 4.83 10.80
N GLU A 83 -6.06 4.51 11.60
CA GLU A 83 -4.79 5.26 11.61
C GLU A 83 -4.08 5.16 10.25
N PHE A 84 -4.10 3.98 9.62
CA PHE A 84 -3.54 3.76 8.29
C PHE A 84 -4.25 4.62 7.26
N THR A 85 -5.58 4.64 7.31
CA THR A 85 -6.43 5.36 6.37
C THR A 85 -6.23 6.85 6.49
N GLU A 86 -6.23 7.37 7.72
CA GLU A 86 -5.93 8.79 8.00
C GLU A 86 -4.54 9.18 7.46
N PHE A 87 -3.52 8.36 7.75
CA PHE A 87 -2.18 8.59 7.24
C PHE A 87 -2.12 8.63 5.71
N VAL A 88 -2.73 7.66 5.03
CA VAL A 88 -2.71 7.62 3.56
C VAL A 88 -3.41 8.86 2.99
N LYS A 89 -4.58 9.23 3.51
CA LYS A 89 -5.35 10.40 3.07
C LYS A 89 -4.56 11.70 3.23
N ASP A 90 -3.93 11.92 4.39
CA ASP A 90 -3.09 13.09 4.62
C ASP A 90 -1.87 13.08 3.68
N TYR A 91 -1.13 11.97 3.64
CA TYR A 91 0.12 11.90 2.90
C TYR A 91 -0.08 12.03 1.38
N ILE A 92 -1.12 11.45 0.79
CA ILE A 92 -1.36 11.63 -0.66
C ILE A 92 -1.83 13.07 -1.00
N THR A 93 -2.42 13.78 -0.04
CA THR A 93 -2.89 15.16 -0.22
C THR A 93 -1.77 16.18 -0.05
N GLU A 94 -0.93 15.98 0.97
CA GLU A 94 0.17 16.86 1.35
C GLU A 94 1.43 16.04 1.72
N PRO A 95 2.06 15.41 0.71
CA PRO A 95 3.23 14.58 0.92
C PRO A 95 4.43 15.44 1.33
N MET A 96 5.05 15.06 2.44
CA MET A 96 6.26 15.69 2.97
C MET A 96 7.23 14.62 3.43
N ARG A 97 8.53 14.91 3.37
CA ARG A 97 9.57 13.96 3.79
C ARG A 97 9.44 13.62 5.27
N GLU A 98 9.09 14.61 6.08
CA GLU A 98 8.96 14.54 7.54
C GLU A 98 7.74 13.72 7.96
N LYS A 99 6.66 13.73 7.16
CA LYS A 99 5.46 12.92 7.38
C LYS A 99 5.68 11.46 6.97
N GLY A 100 6.52 11.23 5.97
CA GLY A 100 6.61 9.93 5.31
C GLY A 100 7.35 8.87 6.13
N VAL A 101 6.74 7.70 6.25
CA VAL A 101 7.30 6.57 7.03
C VAL A 101 8.21 5.63 6.24
N CYS A 102 8.40 5.87 4.94
CA CYS A 102 9.29 5.07 4.10
C CYS A 102 10.77 5.15 4.54
N MET A 103 11.59 4.17 4.16
CA MET A 103 13.02 4.20 4.45
C MET A 103 13.68 5.46 3.85
N PRO A 104 14.69 6.08 4.50
CA PRO A 104 15.41 7.24 3.95
C PRO A 104 15.97 7.01 2.52
N MET A 105 16.36 5.77 2.23
CA MET A 105 16.83 5.38 0.90
C MET A 105 15.73 5.47 -0.17
N ALA A 106 14.46 5.25 0.17
CA ALA A 106 13.36 5.40 -0.79
C ALA A 106 13.24 6.88 -1.23
N PHE A 107 13.29 7.82 -0.29
CA PHE A 107 13.30 9.25 -0.63
C PHE A 107 14.54 9.66 -1.42
N LYS A 108 15.70 9.06 -1.13
CA LYS A 108 16.92 9.31 -1.90
C LYS A 108 16.80 8.83 -3.36
N LEU A 109 16.11 7.71 -3.59
CA LEU A 109 15.97 7.10 -4.92
C LEU A 109 14.82 7.69 -5.74
N PHE A 110 13.70 8.00 -5.10
CA PHE A 110 12.44 8.35 -5.77
C PHE A 110 11.95 9.77 -5.47
N GLY A 111 12.56 10.48 -4.53
CA GLY A 111 12.09 11.78 -4.07
C GLY A 111 10.85 11.70 -3.18
N VAL A 112 10.19 12.84 -3.01
CA VAL A 112 8.89 12.95 -2.32
C VAL A 112 7.77 12.72 -3.33
N MET A 113 6.73 12.00 -2.93
CA MET A 113 5.55 11.73 -3.76
C MET A 113 4.87 13.05 -4.17
N PRO A 114 4.35 13.17 -5.40
CA PRO A 114 3.53 14.35 -5.77
C PRO A 114 2.17 14.34 -5.04
N PRO A 115 1.54 15.50 -4.80
CA PRO A 115 0.28 15.65 -4.06
C PRO A 115 -0.95 15.21 -4.87
N ILE A 116 -1.00 13.96 -5.34
CA ILE A 116 -2.06 13.44 -6.22
C ILE A 116 -3.44 13.45 -5.55
N GLY A 117 -3.49 13.42 -4.22
CA GLY A 117 -4.70 13.44 -3.42
C GLY A 117 -5.51 14.72 -3.57
N LYS A 118 -4.89 15.84 -3.98
CA LYS A 118 -5.62 17.09 -4.23
C LYS A 118 -6.65 16.99 -5.36
N ALA A 119 -6.48 16.03 -6.26
CA ALA A 119 -7.41 15.77 -7.36
C ALA A 119 -8.44 14.66 -7.06
N LEU A 120 -8.38 14.06 -5.86
CA LEU A 120 -9.28 12.99 -5.44
C LEU A 120 -10.34 13.54 -4.48
N SER A 121 -11.57 13.03 -4.58
CA SER A 121 -12.59 13.30 -3.57
C SER A 121 -12.26 12.58 -2.25
N GLU A 122 -12.83 13.03 -1.12
CA GLU A 122 -12.62 12.35 0.17
C GLU A 122 -13.01 10.88 0.13
N GLU A 123 -14.10 10.54 -0.57
CA GLU A 123 -14.53 9.15 -0.77
C GLU A 123 -13.53 8.33 -1.60
N GLU A 124 -12.88 8.93 -2.59
CA GLU A 124 -11.86 8.25 -3.39
C GLU A 124 -10.59 8.02 -2.58
N LYS A 125 -10.20 8.99 -1.74
CA LYS A 125 -9.05 8.83 -0.83
C LYS A 125 -9.32 7.74 0.21
N GLU A 126 -10.53 7.72 0.78
CA GLU A 126 -10.99 6.67 1.70
C GLU A 126 -10.93 5.29 1.02
N ALA A 127 -11.56 5.17 -0.15
CA ALA A 127 -11.63 3.90 -0.87
C ALA A 127 -10.25 3.36 -1.24
N VAL A 128 -9.34 4.21 -1.75
CA VAL A 128 -8.00 3.76 -2.12
C VAL A 128 -7.18 3.37 -0.89
N ALA A 129 -7.29 4.11 0.21
CA ALA A 129 -6.60 3.77 1.45
C ALA A 129 -7.09 2.43 2.02
N TYR A 130 -8.41 2.23 2.08
CA TYR A 130 -9.04 0.98 2.46
C TYR A 130 -8.56 -0.19 1.58
N TRP A 131 -8.55 -0.01 0.25
CA TRP A 131 -8.06 -1.04 -0.67
C TRP A 131 -6.59 -1.37 -0.42
N ILE A 132 -5.70 -0.37 -0.27
CA ILE A 132 -4.28 -0.61 0.02
C ILE A 132 -4.14 -1.40 1.33
N TYR A 133 -4.90 -1.04 2.36
CA TYR A 133 -4.87 -1.74 3.63
C TYR A 133 -5.28 -3.21 3.48
N HIS A 134 -6.39 -3.54 2.82
CA HIS A 134 -6.82 -4.95 2.76
C HIS A 134 -6.10 -5.79 1.72
N ARG A 135 -5.60 -5.18 0.63
CA ARG A 135 -5.00 -5.88 -0.53
C ARG A 135 -3.73 -6.64 -0.20
N TYR A 136 -2.90 -6.12 0.69
CA TYR A 136 -1.58 -6.67 1.00
C TYR A 136 -1.54 -7.29 2.39
N LYS A 137 -1.34 -8.60 2.45
CA LYS A 137 -1.23 -9.39 3.68
C LYS A 137 0.23 -9.64 4.06
N GLY A 138 0.46 -9.97 5.33
CA GLY A 138 1.79 -10.20 5.92
C GLY A 138 2.33 -8.98 6.65
N SER A 139 3.57 -9.06 7.14
CA SER A 139 4.22 -7.98 7.88
C SER A 139 5.50 -7.44 7.22
N TRP A 140 5.89 -6.23 7.62
CA TRP A 140 7.14 -5.61 7.19
C TRP A 140 8.37 -6.46 7.58
N GLU A 141 8.37 -7.03 8.77
CA GLU A 141 9.45 -7.86 9.31
C GLU A 141 9.61 -9.15 8.50
N GLU A 142 8.50 -9.81 8.18
CA GLU A 142 8.51 -11.00 7.33
C GLU A 142 9.08 -10.70 5.95
N MET A 143 8.68 -9.57 5.36
CA MET A 143 9.21 -9.09 4.08
C MET A 143 10.72 -8.82 4.19
N MET A 144 11.18 -8.11 5.21
CA MET A 144 12.59 -7.81 5.43
C MET A 144 13.42 -9.07 5.71
N LYS A 145 12.87 -10.05 6.40
CA LYS A 145 13.52 -11.36 6.60
C LYS A 145 13.75 -12.07 5.27
N LYS A 146 12.79 -12.04 4.35
CA LYS A 146 12.94 -12.61 2.98
C LYS A 146 14.03 -11.89 2.19
N PHE A 147 14.17 -10.57 2.35
CA PHE A 147 15.27 -9.81 1.73
C PHE A 147 16.65 -10.16 2.29
N ASN A 148 16.73 -10.38 3.61
CA ASN A 148 18.01 -10.65 4.30
C ASN A 148 18.47 -12.11 4.18
N LYS A 149 17.56 -13.09 4.09
CA LYS A 149 17.90 -14.53 4.05
C LYS A 149 18.75 -14.92 2.83
N HIS A 150 18.72 -14.16 1.74
CA HIS A 150 19.53 -14.39 0.54
C HIS A 150 20.69 -13.39 0.37
N GLY A 151 20.90 -12.49 1.33
CA GLY A 151 22.00 -11.53 1.36
C GLY A 151 23.04 -11.92 2.41
N ARG A 152 23.81 -12.99 2.16
CA ARG A 152 25.04 -13.22 2.92
C ARG A 152 25.98 -12.04 2.63
N GLY A 153 26.17 -11.14 3.60
CA GLY A 153 27.30 -10.19 3.58
C GLY A 153 27.02 -8.69 3.67
N MET A 154 25.91 -8.22 4.25
CA MET A 154 25.85 -6.80 4.67
C MET A 154 25.30 -6.68 6.09
N HIS A 155 26.18 -6.88 7.07
CA HIS A 155 25.95 -6.43 8.44
C HIS A 155 26.04 -4.89 8.47
N GLY A 156 24.92 -4.23 8.19
CA GLY A 156 24.67 -2.88 8.65
C GLY A 156 23.90 -2.97 9.96
N HIS A 157 24.59 -2.86 11.09
CA HIS A 157 23.95 -2.58 12.37
C HIS A 157 23.33 -1.18 12.30
N GLY A 158 22.08 -1.13 11.88
CA GLY A 158 21.27 0.08 11.90
C GLY A 158 19.87 -0.28 12.35
N LYS A 159 19.71 -0.57 13.65
CA LYS A 159 18.41 -0.34 14.29
C LYS A 159 18.25 1.17 14.36
N SER A 160 17.92 1.83 13.25
CA SER A 160 17.25 3.11 13.37
C SER A 160 15.85 2.76 13.85
N ILE A 161 15.63 2.87 15.15
CA ILE A 161 14.29 3.03 15.69
C ILE A 161 13.78 4.29 14.99
N MET A 162 13.07 4.10 13.88
CA MET A 162 12.30 5.20 13.29
C MET A 162 11.07 5.25 14.17
N GLU A 163 11.01 6.29 14.99
CA GLU A 163 9.85 6.58 15.81
C GLU A 163 8.66 6.90 14.88
N ARG A 164 7.45 6.57 15.34
CA ARG A 164 6.21 6.90 14.64
C ARG A 164 6.14 8.43 14.50
N PRO A 165 6.09 9.01 13.28
CA PRO A 165 5.81 10.42 13.14
C PRO A 165 4.44 10.71 13.76
N ALA A 166 4.33 11.76 14.57
CA ALA A 166 3.02 12.16 15.07
C ALA A 166 2.13 12.51 13.87
N LEU A 167 0.98 11.83 13.74
CA LEU A 167 -0.10 12.32 12.90
C LEU A 167 -0.42 13.73 13.40
N GLN A 168 -0.18 14.73 12.57
CA GLN A 168 -0.54 16.10 12.88
C GLN A 168 -2.06 16.17 12.91
N ARG A 169 -2.65 16.01 14.10
CA ARG A 169 -4.07 16.27 14.29
C ARG A 169 -4.28 17.75 13.97
N LYS A 170 -5.13 18.03 12.99
CA LYS A 170 -5.62 19.39 12.73
C LYS A 170 -6.73 19.63 13.73
N ASP A 171 -6.43 20.46 14.73
CA ASP A 171 -7.39 21.01 15.69
C ASP A 171 -8.39 21.95 15.00
#